data_AF-A0A9D3XJW8-F1
#
_entry.id   AF-A0A9D3XJW8-F1
#
_cell.length_a   1.000
_cell.length_b   1.000
_cell.length_c   1.000
_cell.angle_alpha   90.00
_cell.angle_beta   90.00
_cell.angle_gamma   90.00
#
_symmetry.space_group_name_H-M   'P 1'
#
loop_
_entity.id
_entity.type
_entity.pdbx_description
1 polymer ?
#
loop_
_entity_poly.entity_id
_entity_poly.type
_entity_poly.pdbx_seq_one_letter_code
_entity_poly.pdbx_strand_id
1 'polypeptide(L)'
;MFWKFDLHSSSHIETLLERADLTLRELLDEDDVLQECKVVNRRLLDFLVQPQHMEALVTCVTEEPPAELDERLRYKYPSVSCEILTSDVSPITDALGEDEGLLRRLYGFLQGHGVLNPLLASFFSKVMGILINRKTDQIVAFLRKKDDFVSLLLRHIGTSAIMDLLLRLLTCVEQPVLRQDVFNETVEQLLGNMLAGERDESVIVSGIQVLLTLLEPRRAR
;
A
#
# COMPACT_ATOMS: atom_id res chain seq x y z
N MET A 1 13.55 24.96 -38.56
CA MET A 1 14.59 24.18 -37.84
C MET A 1 14.36 24.33 -36.35
N PHE A 2 13.51 23.47 -35.79
CA PHE A 2 13.22 23.42 -34.37
C PHE A 2 14.23 22.46 -33.74
N TRP A 3 15.22 23.00 -33.04
CA TRP A 3 16.19 22.21 -32.30
C TRP A 3 15.47 21.57 -31.10
N LYS A 4 15.11 20.30 -31.21
CA LYS A 4 14.92 19.45 -30.04
C LYS A 4 16.30 18.97 -29.63
N PHE A 5 16.87 19.64 -28.63
CA PHE A 5 17.96 19.05 -27.86
C PHE A 5 17.37 17.86 -27.11
N ASP A 6 17.49 16.66 -27.71
CA ASP A 6 17.52 15.41 -26.94
C ASP A 6 18.86 15.38 -26.19
N LEU A 7 18.98 16.24 -25.18
CA LEU A 7 19.97 16.04 -24.13
C LEU A 7 19.43 14.90 -23.27
N HIS A 8 19.79 13.68 -23.64
CA HIS A 8 20.07 12.68 -22.63
C HIS A 8 21.22 13.23 -21.78
N SER A 9 20.94 14.16 -20.85
CA SER A 9 21.81 14.30 -19.69
C SER A 9 21.71 12.95 -19.03
N SER A 10 22.77 12.16 -19.07
CA SER A 10 22.84 10.93 -18.28
C SER A 10 22.41 11.30 -16.87
N SER A 11 21.24 10.84 -16.44
CA SER A 11 20.74 11.12 -15.10
C SER A 11 21.84 10.69 -14.12
N HIS A 12 22.00 11.42 -13.02
CA HIS A 12 22.99 11.04 -12.01
C HIS A 12 22.81 9.58 -11.58
N ILE A 13 21.55 9.10 -11.63
CA ILE A 13 21.13 7.71 -11.50
C ILE A 13 21.86 6.74 -12.43
N GLU A 14 22.08 7.06 -13.72
CA GLU A 14 22.84 6.17 -14.62
C GLU A 14 24.27 5.95 -14.14
N THR A 15 24.91 7.02 -13.65
CA THR A 15 26.26 6.94 -13.08
C THR A 15 26.28 6.11 -11.80
N LEU A 16 25.25 6.26 -10.96
CA LEU A 16 25.10 5.46 -9.74
C LEU A 16 24.89 3.97 -10.06
N LEU A 17 24.08 3.65 -11.07
CA LEU A 17 23.77 2.27 -11.49
C LEU A 17 24.96 1.54 -12.13
N GLU A 18 26.06 2.23 -12.42
CA GLU A 18 27.34 1.61 -12.82
C GLU A 18 28.14 1.08 -11.63
N ARG A 19 27.85 1.56 -10.41
CA ARG A 19 28.55 1.16 -9.20
C ARG A 19 28.02 -0.17 -8.67
N ALA A 20 28.92 -1.13 -8.46
CA ALA A 20 28.56 -2.46 -7.94
C ALA A 20 28.15 -2.45 -6.45
N ASP A 21 28.53 -1.42 -5.70
CA ASP A 21 28.25 -1.24 -4.28
C ASP A 21 27.06 -0.30 -4.01
N LEU A 22 26.30 0.06 -5.06
CA LEU A 22 25.14 0.95 -4.94
C LEU A 22 24.12 0.40 -3.94
N THR A 23 23.74 1.24 -2.98
CA THR A 23 22.69 0.92 -2.02
C THR A 23 21.34 1.51 -2.44
N LEU A 24 20.24 0.86 -2.03
CA LEU A 24 18.91 1.43 -2.22
C LEU A 24 18.78 2.82 -1.59
N ARG A 25 19.44 3.08 -0.45
CA ARG A 25 19.37 4.37 0.24
C ARG A 25 19.94 5.51 -0.60
N GLU A 26 21.11 5.30 -1.19
CA GLU A 26 21.70 6.29 -2.11
C GLU A 26 20.74 6.61 -3.25
N LEU A 27 20.06 5.60 -3.78
CA LEU A 27 19.09 5.77 -4.85
C LEU A 27 17.81 6.50 -4.42
N LEU A 28 17.30 6.23 -3.20
CA LEU A 28 16.18 6.97 -2.62
C LEU A 28 16.54 8.42 -2.26
N ASP A 29 17.82 8.73 -2.20
CA ASP A 29 18.29 10.08 -1.91
C ASP A 29 18.28 11.00 -3.13
N GLU A 30 18.24 10.43 -4.33
CA GLU A 30 18.22 11.14 -5.61
C GLU A 30 16.87 11.80 -5.92
N ASP A 31 16.92 13.07 -6.37
CA ASP A 31 15.73 13.88 -6.64
C ASP A 31 14.95 13.40 -7.88
N ASP A 32 15.62 12.76 -8.84
CA ASP A 32 15.07 12.30 -10.10
C ASP A 32 14.58 10.83 -10.07
N VAL A 33 14.75 10.09 -8.97
CA VAL A 33 14.41 8.66 -8.87
C VAL A 33 12.96 8.35 -9.25
N LEU A 34 12.03 9.20 -8.81
CA LEU A 34 10.60 9.04 -9.12
C LEU A 34 10.29 9.35 -10.58
N GLN A 35 10.99 10.32 -11.17
CA GLN A 35 10.83 10.64 -12.58
C GLN A 35 11.38 9.50 -13.45
N GLU A 36 12.56 8.99 -13.13
CA GLU A 36 13.21 7.88 -13.84
C GLU A 36 12.37 6.59 -13.76
N CYS A 37 11.70 6.33 -12.63
CA CYS A 37 10.70 5.26 -12.54
C CYS A 37 9.56 5.46 -13.53
N LYS A 38 8.99 6.67 -13.61
CA LYS A 38 7.85 7.00 -14.47
C LYS A 38 8.17 6.93 -15.97
N VAL A 39 9.40 7.26 -16.36
CA VAL A 39 9.86 7.10 -17.76
C VAL A 39 10.38 5.68 -18.05
N VAL A 40 10.21 4.75 -17.11
CA VAL A 40 10.52 3.32 -17.26
C VAL A 40 12.00 3.10 -17.59
N ASN A 41 12.89 3.75 -16.83
CA ASN A 41 14.32 3.49 -16.92
C ASN A 41 14.61 2.02 -16.56
N ARG A 42 15.00 1.23 -17.56
CA ARG A 42 15.16 -0.23 -17.41
C ARG A 42 16.19 -0.62 -16.37
N ARG A 43 17.35 0.04 -16.34
CA ARG A 43 18.43 -0.29 -15.39
C ARG A 43 18.00 0.00 -13.96
N LEU A 44 17.31 1.13 -13.76
CA LEU A 44 16.71 1.48 -12.48
C LEU A 44 15.68 0.45 -12.05
N LEU A 45 14.76 0.07 -12.94
CA LEU A 45 13.73 -0.92 -12.63
C LEU A 45 14.33 -2.29 -12.34
N ASP A 46 15.31 -2.74 -13.12
CA ASP A 46 16.02 -4.01 -12.90
C ASP A 46 16.74 -4.04 -11.54
N PHE A 47 17.23 -2.89 -11.07
CA PHE A 47 17.77 -2.75 -9.72
C PHE A 47 16.66 -2.80 -8.66
N LEU A 48 15.60 -2.01 -8.81
CA LEU A 48 14.52 -1.88 -7.83
C LEU A 48 13.74 -3.19 -7.63
N VAL A 49 13.49 -3.97 -8.69
CA VAL A 49 12.72 -5.22 -8.61
C VAL A 49 13.50 -6.39 -8.02
N GLN A 50 14.77 -6.21 -7.66
CA GLN A 50 15.53 -7.23 -6.94
C GLN A 50 14.88 -7.51 -5.58
N PRO A 51 14.82 -8.79 -5.13
CA PRO A 51 14.09 -9.17 -3.92
C PRO A 51 14.48 -8.35 -2.68
N GLN A 52 15.77 -8.12 -2.44
CA GLN A 52 16.23 -7.35 -1.28
C GLN A 52 15.77 -5.88 -1.30
N HIS A 53 15.63 -5.28 -2.49
CA HIS A 53 15.24 -3.89 -2.63
C HIS A 53 13.72 -3.75 -2.51
N MET A 54 12.96 -4.65 -3.13
CA MET A 54 11.51 -4.72 -2.93
C MET A 54 11.14 -4.95 -1.46
N GLU A 55 11.85 -5.85 -0.77
CA GLU A 55 11.66 -6.09 0.66
C GLU A 55 11.95 -4.82 1.48
N ALA A 56 13.04 -4.12 1.19
CA ALA A 56 13.39 -2.87 1.86
C ALA A 56 12.36 -1.75 1.61
N LEU A 57 11.86 -1.60 0.37
CA LEU A 57 10.81 -0.63 0.04
C LEU A 57 9.52 -0.92 0.80
N VAL A 58 9.10 -2.19 0.86
CA VAL A 58 7.90 -2.60 1.60
C VAL A 58 8.10 -2.41 3.11
N THR A 59 9.30 -2.68 3.62
CA THR A 59 9.67 -2.44 5.03
C THR A 59 9.54 -0.95 5.36
N CYS A 60 10.05 -0.05 4.50
CA CYS A 60 9.93 1.39 4.69
C CYS A 60 8.48 1.89 4.83
N VAL A 61 7.50 1.22 4.22
CA VAL A 61 6.09 1.63 4.30
C VAL A 61 5.27 0.87 5.35
N THR A 62 5.86 -0.13 6.01
CA THR A 62 5.16 -0.99 6.99
C THR A 62 5.79 -0.99 8.39
N GLU A 63 7.04 -0.58 8.53
CA GLU A 63 7.74 -0.54 9.81
C GLU A 63 8.13 0.89 10.19
N GLU A 64 8.05 1.21 11.49
CA GLU A 64 8.50 2.51 11.96
C GLU A 64 10.02 2.63 11.81
N PRO A 65 10.52 3.75 11.25
CA PRO A 65 11.95 3.94 11.10
C PRO A 65 12.63 4.05 12.48
N PRO A 66 13.90 3.64 12.61
CA PRO A 66 14.65 3.73 13.87
C PRO A 66 14.65 5.16 14.44
N ALA A 67 14.56 5.27 15.76
CA ALA A 67 14.50 6.56 16.46
C ALA A 67 15.79 7.39 16.31
N GLU A 68 16.91 6.73 16.03
CA GLU A 68 18.23 7.34 15.80
C GLU A 68 18.35 8.00 14.43
N LEU A 69 17.46 7.67 13.49
CA LEU A 69 17.47 8.24 12.15
C LEU A 69 16.99 9.70 12.19
N ASP A 70 17.63 10.57 11.41
CA ASP A 70 17.21 11.98 11.26
C ASP A 70 15.72 12.06 10.92
N GLU A 71 15.01 12.97 11.59
CA GLU A 71 13.57 13.17 11.42
C GLU A 71 13.16 13.39 9.97
N ARG A 72 13.97 14.10 9.18
CA ARG A 72 13.72 14.30 7.75
C ARG A 72 13.75 12.99 6.98
N LEU A 73 14.69 12.11 7.31
CA LEU A 73 14.84 10.81 6.65
C LEU A 73 13.77 9.81 7.09
N ARG A 74 13.30 9.89 8.35
CA ARG A 74 12.15 9.11 8.85
C ARG A 74 10.87 9.37 8.05
N TYR A 75 10.72 10.56 7.46
CA TYR A 75 9.61 10.86 6.55
C TYR A 75 9.97 10.58 5.08
N LYS A 76 11.17 11.00 4.63
CA LYS A 76 11.61 10.89 3.23
C LYS A 76 11.56 9.45 2.74
N TYR A 77 12.21 8.51 3.43
CA TYR A 77 12.35 7.15 2.92
C TYR A 77 11.03 6.39 2.80
N PRO A 78 10.12 6.41 3.80
CA PRO A 78 8.78 5.86 3.63
C PRO A 78 7.97 6.53 2.51
N SER A 79 8.06 7.86 2.38
CA SER A 79 7.34 8.61 1.35
C SER A 79 7.79 8.22 -0.05
N VAL A 80 9.10 8.28 -0.32
CA VAL A 80 9.67 7.93 -1.64
C VAL A 80 9.41 6.45 -1.94
N SER A 81 9.59 5.56 -0.97
CA SER A 81 9.29 4.13 -1.14
C SER A 81 7.83 3.88 -1.49
N CYS A 82 6.91 4.56 -0.82
CA CYS A 82 5.49 4.47 -1.15
C CYS A 82 5.21 4.99 -2.56
N GLU A 83 5.84 6.09 -2.99
CA GLU A 83 5.67 6.62 -4.34
C GLU A 83 6.22 5.67 -5.42
N ILE A 84 7.35 5.01 -5.18
CA ILE A 84 7.90 3.98 -6.07
C ILE A 84 6.92 2.79 -6.16
N LEU A 85 6.49 2.23 -5.04
CA LEU A 85 5.57 1.09 -4.99
C LEU A 85 4.18 1.40 -5.57
N THR A 86 3.79 2.67 -5.60
CA THR A 86 2.49 3.15 -6.12
C THR A 86 2.61 3.92 -7.43
N SER A 87 3.75 3.80 -8.11
CA SER A 87 4.07 4.51 -9.36
C SER A 87 3.28 4.03 -10.57
N ASP A 88 2.51 2.94 -10.45
CA ASP A 88 1.77 2.29 -11.54
C ASP A 88 2.66 1.81 -12.70
N VAL A 89 3.91 1.44 -12.37
CA VAL A 89 4.88 0.84 -13.28
C VAL A 89 4.78 -0.68 -13.19
N SER A 90 4.54 -1.36 -14.33
CA SER A 90 4.24 -2.81 -14.35
C SER A 90 5.31 -3.65 -13.66
N PRO A 91 6.62 -3.53 -13.97
CA PRO A 91 7.65 -4.35 -13.28
C PRO A 91 7.60 -4.28 -11.75
N ILE A 92 7.34 -3.11 -11.18
CA ILE A 92 7.26 -2.92 -9.72
C ILE A 92 5.98 -3.56 -9.17
N THR A 93 4.85 -3.33 -9.85
CA THR A 93 3.54 -3.86 -9.43
C THR A 93 3.47 -5.38 -9.58
N ASP A 94 4.14 -5.92 -10.61
CA ASP A 94 4.33 -7.35 -10.87
C ASP A 94 5.16 -7.99 -9.76
N ALA A 95 6.35 -7.45 -9.49
CA ALA A 95 7.20 -7.91 -8.39
C ALA A 95 6.49 -7.90 -7.04
N LEU A 96 5.71 -6.85 -6.75
CA LEU A 96 4.97 -6.74 -5.49
C LEU A 96 3.81 -7.73 -5.38
N GLY A 97 3.04 -7.94 -6.46
CA GLY A 97 1.85 -8.79 -6.44
C GLY A 97 2.13 -10.29 -6.57
N GLU A 98 3.30 -10.66 -7.09
CA GLU A 98 3.68 -12.07 -7.33
C GLU A 98 4.52 -12.66 -6.18
N ASP A 99 5.13 -11.83 -5.34
CA ASP A 99 5.88 -12.27 -4.18
C ASP A 99 5.00 -12.38 -2.92
N GLU A 100 4.62 -13.61 -2.56
CA GLU A 100 3.85 -13.88 -1.33
C GLU A 100 4.57 -13.43 -0.04
N GLY A 101 5.90 -13.32 -0.04
CA GLY A 101 6.69 -12.78 1.07
C GLY A 101 6.43 -11.30 1.29
N LEU A 102 6.42 -10.51 0.22
CA LEU A 102 6.09 -9.09 0.28
C LEU A 102 4.63 -8.87 0.69
N LEU A 103 3.70 -9.65 0.14
CA LEU A 103 2.29 -9.62 0.55
C LEU A 103 2.12 -9.98 2.03
N ARG A 104 2.86 -10.97 2.54
CA ARG A 104 2.88 -11.31 3.97
C ARG A 104 3.39 -10.16 4.82
N ARG A 105 4.41 -9.43 4.37
CA ARG A 105 4.95 -8.26 5.09
C ARG A 105 3.93 -7.11 5.14
N LEU A 106 3.30 -6.78 4.01
CA LEU A 106 2.18 -5.82 3.97
C LEU A 106 1.05 -6.24 4.91
N TYR A 107 0.65 -7.51 4.86
CA TYR A 107 -0.38 -8.04 5.74
C TYR A 107 0.00 -7.96 7.22
N GLY A 108 1.28 -8.22 7.55
CA GLY A 108 1.82 -8.15 8.91
C GLY A 108 1.67 -6.77 9.56
N PHE A 109 1.61 -5.69 8.78
CA PHE A 109 1.33 -4.34 9.28
C PHE A 109 0.02 -4.29 10.09
N LEU A 110 -1.03 -4.98 9.64
CA LEU A 110 -2.32 -5.01 10.32
C LEU A 110 -2.32 -5.92 11.56
N GLN A 111 -1.40 -6.89 11.63
CA GLN A 111 -1.35 -7.85 12.74
C GLN A 111 -0.81 -7.23 14.04
N GLY A 112 -0.25 -6.02 13.99
CA GLY A 112 0.17 -5.26 15.17
C GLY A 112 -0.98 -5.08 16.18
N HIS A 113 -0.66 -5.21 17.47
CA HIS A 113 -1.62 -5.04 18.57
C HIS A 113 -1.77 -3.60 19.05
N GLY A 114 -0.88 -2.69 18.62
CA GLY A 114 -0.91 -1.28 18.97
C GLY A 114 -1.76 -0.44 18.01
N VAL A 115 -1.90 0.85 18.34
CA VAL A 115 -2.46 1.84 17.41
C VAL A 115 -1.51 1.99 16.23
N LEU A 116 -2.04 1.88 15.01
CA LEU A 116 -1.24 2.06 13.80
C LEU A 116 -0.73 3.49 13.70
N ASN A 117 0.51 3.64 13.24
CA ASN A 117 1.04 4.94 12.84
C ASN A 117 0.20 5.50 11.67
N PRO A 118 -0.45 6.68 11.82
CA PRO A 118 -1.34 7.19 10.77
C PRO A 118 -0.65 7.44 9.42
N LEU A 119 0.64 7.81 9.44
CA LEU A 119 1.42 8.03 8.22
C LEU A 119 1.68 6.71 7.51
N LEU A 120 2.19 5.69 8.21
CA LEU A 120 2.41 4.36 7.62
C LEU A 120 1.10 3.73 7.17
N ALA A 121 0.01 3.91 7.92
CA ALA A 121 -1.31 3.43 7.53
C ALA A 121 -1.78 4.04 6.20
N SER A 122 -1.45 5.32 5.95
CA SER A 122 -1.73 5.98 4.68
C SER A 122 -0.93 5.37 3.52
N PHE A 123 0.36 5.06 3.73
CA PHE A 123 1.19 4.40 2.73
C PHE A 123 0.74 2.97 2.46
N PHE A 124 0.49 2.19 3.50
CA PHE A 124 -0.09 0.85 3.41
C PHE A 124 -1.41 0.87 2.61
N SER A 125 -2.34 1.75 2.94
CA SER A 125 -3.63 1.88 2.26
C SER A 125 -3.48 2.23 0.77
N LYS A 126 -2.48 3.06 0.43
CA LYS A 126 -2.17 3.41 -0.95
C LYS A 126 -1.59 2.22 -1.73
N VAL A 127 -0.65 1.49 -1.13
CA VAL A 127 -0.03 0.29 -1.74
C VAL A 127 -1.07 -0.82 -1.94
N MET A 128 -1.87 -1.13 -0.91
CA MET A 128 -2.98 -2.08 -1.02
C MET A 128 -3.98 -1.64 -2.09
N GLY A 129 -4.28 -0.35 -2.19
CA GLY A 129 -5.16 0.20 -3.22
C GLY A 129 -4.70 -0.12 -4.65
N ILE A 130 -3.41 0.06 -4.93
CA ILE A 130 -2.83 -0.27 -6.24
C ILE A 130 -2.88 -1.79 -6.48
N LEU A 131 -2.49 -2.60 -5.49
CA LEU A 131 -2.50 -4.05 -5.61
C LEU A 131 -3.91 -4.62 -5.82
N ILE A 132 -4.89 -4.12 -5.08
CA ILE A 132 -6.29 -4.48 -5.26
C ILE A 132 -6.67 -4.20 -6.71
N ASN A 133 -6.41 -2.99 -7.23
CA ASN A 133 -6.81 -2.59 -8.59
C ASN A 133 -6.05 -3.34 -9.71
N ARG A 134 -4.73 -3.47 -9.59
CA ARG A 134 -3.85 -3.99 -10.66
C ARG A 134 -3.57 -5.49 -10.58
N LYS A 135 -3.66 -6.08 -9.38
CA LYS A 135 -3.30 -7.48 -9.08
C LYS A 135 -4.44 -8.19 -8.33
N THR A 136 -5.68 -7.91 -8.74
CA THR A 136 -6.90 -8.39 -8.08
C THR A 136 -6.87 -9.90 -7.83
N ASP A 137 -6.60 -10.70 -8.86
CA ASP A 137 -6.67 -12.16 -8.73
C ASP A 137 -5.65 -12.70 -7.72
N GLN A 138 -4.43 -12.16 -7.73
CA GLN A 138 -3.37 -12.52 -6.79
C GLN A 138 -3.74 -12.12 -5.36
N ILE A 139 -4.26 -10.91 -5.17
CA ILE A 139 -4.67 -10.40 -3.86
C ILE A 139 -5.87 -11.17 -3.32
N VAL A 140 -6.88 -11.47 -4.14
CA VAL A 140 -8.02 -12.29 -3.73
C VAL A 140 -7.55 -13.69 -3.34
N ALA A 141 -6.68 -14.30 -4.14
CA ALA A 141 -6.13 -15.62 -3.83
C ALA A 141 -5.30 -15.61 -2.53
N PHE A 142 -4.58 -14.53 -2.25
CA PHE A 142 -3.84 -14.35 -1.01
C PHE A 142 -4.75 -14.15 0.20
N LEU A 143 -5.70 -13.21 0.12
CA LEU A 143 -6.62 -12.86 1.21
C LEU A 143 -7.58 -13.99 1.57
N ARG A 144 -7.98 -14.83 0.60
CA ARG A 144 -8.79 -16.03 0.88
C ARG A 144 -8.09 -17.08 1.74
N LYS A 145 -6.76 -17.01 1.87
CA LYS A 145 -5.98 -17.83 2.81
C LYS A 145 -5.88 -17.18 4.21
N LYS A 146 -6.54 -16.04 4.42
CA LYS A 146 -6.45 -15.16 5.60
C LYS A 146 -7.83 -14.83 6.14
N ASP A 147 -8.32 -15.72 6.99
CA ASP A 147 -9.63 -15.68 7.63
C ASP A 147 -9.80 -14.53 8.65
N ASP A 148 -8.72 -13.84 9.01
CA ASP A 148 -8.69 -12.72 9.95
C ASP A 148 -8.57 -11.34 9.27
N PHE A 149 -8.51 -11.25 7.93
CA PHE A 149 -8.26 -9.98 7.24
C PHE A 149 -9.28 -8.88 7.60
N VAL A 150 -10.57 -9.19 7.51
CA VAL A 150 -11.63 -8.23 7.83
C VAL A 150 -11.61 -7.87 9.32
N SER A 151 -11.33 -8.84 10.20
CA SER A 151 -11.19 -8.61 11.64
C SER A 151 -10.06 -7.63 11.95
N LEU A 152 -8.93 -7.75 11.24
CA LEU A 152 -7.81 -6.84 11.40
C LEU A 152 -8.13 -5.42 10.88
N LEU A 153 -8.82 -5.29 9.75
CA LEU A 153 -9.30 -3.97 9.26
C LEU A 153 -10.25 -3.32 10.27
N LEU A 154 -11.19 -4.08 10.83
CA LEU A 154 -12.15 -3.59 11.81
C LEU A 154 -11.48 -3.19 13.13
N ARG A 155 -10.48 -3.95 13.59
CA ARG A 155 -9.67 -3.58 14.77
C ARG A 155 -9.05 -2.20 14.63
N HIS A 156 -8.59 -1.87 13.42
CA HIS A 156 -7.88 -0.63 13.13
C HIS A 156 -8.76 0.43 12.46
N ILE A 157 -10.09 0.26 12.48
CA ILE A 157 -11.04 1.14 11.77
C ILE A 157 -11.03 2.59 12.26
N GLY A 158 -10.54 2.85 13.47
CA GLY A 158 -10.33 4.21 13.99
C GLY A 158 -9.23 4.99 13.24
N THR A 159 -8.38 4.31 12.47
CA THR A 159 -7.37 4.95 11.62
C THR A 159 -7.99 5.29 10.27
N SER A 160 -8.06 6.58 9.91
CA SER A 160 -8.77 7.05 8.70
C SER A 160 -8.37 6.32 7.41
N ALA A 161 -7.07 6.07 7.22
CA ALA A 161 -6.58 5.37 6.04
C ALA A 161 -7.07 3.91 5.93
N ILE A 162 -7.33 3.25 7.06
CA ILE A 162 -7.87 1.88 7.11
C ILE A 162 -9.37 1.89 6.87
N MET A 163 -10.09 2.85 7.46
CA MET A 163 -11.51 3.06 7.16
C MET A 163 -11.74 3.32 5.66
N ASP A 164 -10.93 4.21 5.06
CA ASP A 164 -11.01 4.51 3.62
C ASP A 164 -10.71 3.27 2.77
N LEU A 165 -9.75 2.42 3.18
CA LEU A 165 -9.46 1.16 2.50
C LEU A 165 -10.64 0.19 2.57
N LEU A 166 -11.26 0.04 3.75
CA LEU A 166 -12.42 -0.82 3.95
C LEU A 166 -13.60 -0.34 3.10
N LEU A 167 -13.90 0.96 3.12
CA LEU A 167 -14.96 1.54 2.28
C LEU A 167 -14.66 1.34 0.80
N ARG A 168 -13.41 1.50 0.36
CA ARG A 168 -13.00 1.23 -1.03
C ARG A 168 -13.25 -0.22 -1.40
N LEU A 169 -12.90 -1.19 -0.55
CA LEU A 169 -13.16 -2.61 -0.77
C LEU A 169 -14.67 -2.91 -0.88
N LEU A 170 -15.48 -2.32 -0.01
CA LEU A 170 -16.95 -2.51 0.02
C LEU A 170 -17.68 -1.84 -1.15
N THR A 171 -17.11 -0.77 -1.69
CA THR A 171 -17.71 0.01 -2.79
C THR A 171 -17.11 -0.32 -4.15
N CYS A 172 -16.01 -1.07 -4.21
CA CYS A 172 -15.35 -1.45 -5.46
C CYS A 172 -16.29 -2.30 -6.34
N VAL A 173 -16.83 -1.70 -7.40
CA VAL A 173 -17.70 -2.39 -8.36
C VAL A 173 -16.93 -3.26 -9.35
N GLU A 174 -15.66 -2.93 -9.57
CA GLU A 174 -14.76 -3.64 -10.50
C GLU A 174 -14.41 -5.06 -9.99
N GLN A 175 -14.60 -5.32 -8.70
CA GLN A 175 -14.19 -6.57 -8.04
C GLN A 175 -15.34 -7.17 -7.24
N PRO A 176 -16.38 -7.70 -7.92
CA PRO A 176 -17.61 -8.12 -7.28
C PRO A 176 -17.39 -9.25 -6.27
N VAL A 177 -16.43 -10.15 -6.53
CA VAL A 177 -16.12 -11.30 -5.68
C VAL A 177 -15.44 -10.85 -4.39
N LEU A 178 -14.33 -10.10 -4.48
CA LEU A 178 -13.65 -9.57 -3.29
C LEU A 178 -14.59 -8.71 -2.45
N ARG A 179 -15.38 -7.85 -3.11
CA ARG A 179 -16.37 -7.03 -2.45
C ARG A 179 -17.39 -7.87 -1.68
N GLN A 180 -17.90 -8.94 -2.27
CA GLN A 180 -18.90 -9.78 -1.63
C GLN A 180 -18.32 -10.55 -0.43
N ASP A 181 -17.12 -11.10 -0.59
CA ASP A 181 -16.39 -11.80 0.49
C ASP A 181 -16.17 -10.83 1.68
N VAL A 182 -15.61 -9.64 1.41
CA VAL A 182 -15.39 -8.61 2.44
C VAL A 182 -16.71 -8.09 3.04
N PHE A 183 -17.75 -7.90 2.22
CA PHE A 183 -19.05 -7.40 2.68
C PHE A 183 -19.70 -8.32 3.71
N ASN A 184 -19.77 -9.62 3.40
CA ASN A 184 -20.44 -10.58 4.27
C ASN A 184 -19.76 -10.65 5.64
N GLU A 185 -18.43 -10.79 5.65
CA GLU A 185 -17.64 -10.82 6.88
C GLU A 185 -17.71 -9.49 7.65
N THR A 186 -17.69 -8.35 6.94
CA THR A 186 -17.74 -7.04 7.59
C THR A 186 -19.07 -6.86 8.31
N VAL A 187 -20.20 -7.16 7.67
CA VAL A 187 -21.52 -7.00 8.29
C VAL A 187 -21.67 -7.91 9.51
N GLU A 188 -21.26 -9.17 9.41
CA GLU A 188 -21.33 -10.13 10.51
C GLU A 188 -20.49 -9.68 11.72
N GLN A 189 -19.21 -9.36 11.49
CA GLN A 189 -18.30 -8.99 12.57
C GLN A 189 -18.59 -7.62 13.15
N LEU A 190 -18.98 -6.64 12.31
CA LEU A 190 -19.29 -5.30 12.77
C LEU A 190 -20.55 -5.29 13.63
N LEU A 191 -21.61 -5.98 13.22
CA LEU A 191 -22.80 -6.14 14.06
C LEU A 191 -22.47 -6.88 15.35
N GLY A 192 -21.63 -7.92 15.30
CA GLY A 192 -21.12 -8.60 16.49
C GLY A 192 -20.42 -7.63 17.46
N ASN A 193 -19.44 -6.86 16.96
CA ASN A 193 -18.66 -5.92 17.76
C ASN A 193 -19.50 -4.75 18.30
N MET A 194 -20.50 -4.28 17.56
CA MET A 194 -21.38 -3.20 18.00
C MET A 194 -22.42 -3.66 19.02
N LEU A 195 -22.85 -4.93 18.97
CA LEU A 195 -23.93 -5.46 19.80
C LEU A 195 -23.44 -6.26 21.02
N ALA A 196 -22.17 -6.66 21.06
CA ALA A 196 -21.58 -7.45 22.16
C ALA A 196 -20.50 -6.66 22.94
N GLY A 197 -20.45 -6.84 24.27
CA GLY A 197 -19.33 -6.40 25.12
C GLY A 197 -19.30 -4.90 25.49
N GLU A 198 -18.10 -4.43 25.89
CA GLU A 198 -17.80 -3.01 26.13
C GLU A 198 -17.81 -2.25 24.80
N ARG A 199 -18.53 -1.13 24.77
CA ARG A 199 -18.82 -0.37 23.56
C ARG A 199 -17.69 0.62 23.28
N ASP A 200 -16.91 0.37 22.23
CA ASP A 200 -15.96 1.34 21.68
C ASP A 200 -16.70 2.35 20.78
N GLU A 201 -16.68 3.63 21.14
CA GLU A 201 -17.35 4.70 20.39
C GLU A 201 -16.82 4.82 18.95
N SER A 202 -15.52 4.63 18.73
CA SER A 202 -14.92 4.68 17.40
C SER A 202 -15.44 3.54 16.52
N VAL A 203 -15.56 2.33 17.07
CA VAL A 203 -16.12 1.18 16.35
C VAL A 203 -17.59 1.40 16.00
N ILE A 204 -18.36 1.99 16.93
CA ILE A 204 -19.78 2.30 16.68
C ILE A 204 -19.94 3.37 15.61
N VAL A 205 -19.20 4.48 15.68
CA VAL A 205 -19.29 5.57 14.70
C VAL A 205 -18.86 5.10 13.32
N SER A 206 -17.68 4.48 13.21
CA SER A 206 -17.20 3.94 11.94
C SER A 206 -18.11 2.82 11.43
N GLY A 207 -18.66 2.01 12.32
CA GLY A 207 -19.60 0.95 11.98
C GLY A 207 -20.92 1.48 11.41
N ILE A 208 -21.52 2.47 12.04
CA ILE A 208 -22.71 3.15 11.51
C ILE A 208 -22.40 3.75 10.14
N GLN A 209 -21.25 4.40 9.97
CA GLN A 209 -20.85 4.96 8.68
C GLN A 209 -20.73 3.89 7.59
N VAL A 210 -20.09 2.75 7.88
CA VAL A 210 -20.00 1.62 6.96
C VAL A 210 -21.40 1.10 6.61
N LEU A 211 -22.25 0.84 7.61
CA LEU A 211 -23.62 0.34 7.38
C LEU A 211 -24.46 1.33 6.56
N LEU A 212 -24.35 2.63 6.82
CA LEU A 212 -25.02 3.67 6.04
C LEU A 212 -24.54 3.66 4.58
N THR A 213 -23.24 3.58 4.33
CA THR A 213 -22.70 3.47 2.97
C THR A 213 -23.18 2.20 2.25
N LEU A 214 -23.40 1.10 2.98
CA LEU A 214 -23.94 -0.14 2.43
C LEU A 214 -25.46 -0.07 2.14
N LEU A 215 -26.21 0.66 2.98
CA LEU A 215 -27.66 0.83 2.87
C LEU A 215 -28.08 1.97 1.94
N GLU A 216 -27.17 2.90 1.64
CA GLU A 216 -27.44 3.95 0.65
C GLU A 216 -27.82 3.30 -0.69
N PRO A 217 -29.03 3.55 -1.20
CA PRO A 217 -29.44 2.98 -2.47
C PRO A 217 -28.48 3.48 -3.54
N ARG A 218 -27.72 2.54 -4.14
CA ARG A 218 -26.84 2.83 -5.27
C ARG A 218 -27.67 3.55 -6.32
N ARG A 219 -27.54 4.87 -6.39
CA ARG A 219 -28.15 5.65 -7.48
C ARG A 219 -27.59 5.07 -8.75
N ALA A 220 -28.46 4.44 -9.55
CA ALA A 220 -28.11 3.94 -10.87
C ALA A 220 -27.43 5.07 -11.63
N ARG A 221 -26.14 4.89 -11.96
CA ARG A 221 -25.51 5.63 -13.04
C ARG A 221 -25.79 4.89 -14.33
#